data_AF-Q17I60-F1
#
_entry.id   AF-Q17I60-F1
#
_cell.length_a   1.000
_cell.length_b   1.000
_cell.length_c   1.000
_cell.angle_alpha   90.00
_cell.angle_beta   90.00
_cell.angle_gamma   90.00
#
_symmetry.space_group_name_H-M   'P 1'
#
loop_
_entity.id
_entity.type
_entity.pdbx_description
1 polymer ?
#
loop_
_entity_poly.entity_id
_entity_poly.type
_entity_poly.pdbx_seq_one_letter_code
_entity_poly.pdbx_strand_id
1 'polypeptide(L)'
;MVNTFSVVVILTLFALSIQTAPTGRAADSQLKVVTESNNYATDEFDWSYQLSDGREVRSNAYKKLLADGREVLVINGLYSYVAPNGVKYTVSYYSDENGYHPTVIVGDELLFPEGPQFIDPKVLASLIG
;
A
#
# COMPACT_ATOMS: atom_id res chain seq x y z
N MET A 1 -0.50 53.41 -46.91
CA MET A 1 0.28 52.25 -47.38
C MET A 1 0.71 51.46 -46.15
N VAL A 2 -0.09 50.48 -45.75
CA VAL A 2 0.22 49.61 -44.60
C VAL A 2 1.08 48.48 -45.14
N ASN A 3 2.29 48.34 -44.59
CA ASN A 3 3.37 47.55 -45.16
C ASN A 3 3.00 46.06 -45.14
N THR A 4 2.83 45.45 -46.32
CA THR A 4 2.50 44.03 -46.53
C THR A 4 3.52 43.07 -45.89
N PHE A 5 4.71 43.56 -45.53
CA PHE A 5 5.75 42.83 -44.81
C PHE A 5 5.39 42.46 -43.36
N SER A 6 4.55 43.24 -42.67
CA SER A 6 4.21 42.95 -41.27
C SER A 6 3.18 41.82 -41.11
N VAL A 7 2.39 41.53 -42.15
CA VAL A 7 1.33 40.50 -42.10
C VAL A 7 1.90 39.10 -42.30
N VAL A 8 2.99 38.94 -43.06
CA VAL A 8 3.61 37.63 -43.35
C VAL A 8 4.40 37.08 -42.16
N VAL A 9 4.97 37.96 -41.34
CA VAL A 9 5.74 37.57 -40.14
C VAL A 9 4.82 37.08 -39.01
N ILE A 10 3.60 37.63 -38.90
CA ILE A 10 2.64 37.20 -37.88
C ILE A 10 1.98 35.85 -38.24
N LEU A 11 1.83 35.55 -39.53
CA LEU A 11 1.24 34.28 -39.98
C LEU A 11 2.20 33.08 -39.87
N THR A 12 3.51 33.32 -39.89
CA THR A 12 4.55 32.28 -39.78
C THR A 12 4.87 31.89 -38.33
N LEU A 13 4.60 32.77 -37.37
CA LEU A 13 4.75 32.51 -35.93
C LEU A 13 3.62 31.66 -35.33
N PHE A 14 2.52 31.44 -36.05
CA PHE A 14 1.42 30.56 -35.62
C PHE A 14 1.59 29.09 -36.07
N ALA A 15 2.61 28.78 -36.88
CA ALA A 15 2.73 27.49 -37.57
C ALA A 15 3.77 26.51 -36.98
N LEU A 16 4.41 26.83 -35.86
CA LEU A 16 5.47 25.97 -35.26
C LEU A 16 5.19 25.46 -33.84
N SER A 17 3.96 25.59 -33.33
CA SER A 17 3.60 25.01 -32.03
C SER A 17 2.63 23.84 -32.16
N ILE A 18 2.90 22.92 -33.08
CA ILE A 18 2.43 21.53 -32.91
C ILE A 18 3.54 20.81 -32.16
N GLN A 19 3.66 21.12 -30.87
CA GLN A 19 4.33 20.20 -29.97
C GLN A 19 3.42 18.97 -29.96
N THR A 20 3.84 17.91 -30.65
CA THR A 20 3.28 16.59 -30.44
C THR A 20 3.50 16.29 -28.96
N ALA A 21 2.48 16.55 -28.13
CA ALA A 21 2.40 15.95 -26.81
C ALA A 21 2.63 14.46 -27.04
N PRO A 22 3.55 13.80 -26.32
CA PRO A 22 3.72 12.37 -26.48
C PRO A 22 2.35 11.74 -26.24
N THR A 23 1.72 11.24 -27.29
CA THR A 23 0.65 10.24 -27.24
C THR A 23 1.27 8.91 -26.84
N GLY A 24 2.12 8.92 -25.80
CA GLY A 24 2.19 7.78 -24.92
C GLY A 24 0.83 7.75 -24.24
N ARG A 25 0.05 6.69 -24.48
CA ARG A 25 -1.08 6.35 -23.62
C ARG A 25 -0.60 6.48 -22.18
N ALA A 26 -0.93 7.58 -21.51
CA ALA A 26 -1.30 7.53 -20.12
C ALA A 26 -2.60 6.72 -20.12
N ALA A 27 -2.47 5.41 -20.33
CA ALA A 27 -3.45 4.48 -19.83
C ALA A 27 -3.50 4.83 -18.36
N ASP A 28 -4.63 5.40 -17.97
CA ASP A 28 -5.07 5.66 -16.63
C ASP A 28 -4.64 4.51 -15.70
N SER A 29 -3.41 4.60 -15.18
CA SER A 29 -2.85 3.64 -14.21
C SER A 29 -3.30 4.04 -12.82
N GLN A 30 -4.48 4.67 -12.71
CA GLN A 30 -5.06 5.00 -11.44
C GLN A 30 -5.54 3.70 -10.79
N LEU A 31 -4.93 3.36 -9.66
CA LEU A 31 -5.39 2.27 -8.81
C LEU A 31 -6.82 2.56 -8.35
N LYS A 32 -7.71 1.59 -8.53
CA LYS A 32 -9.12 1.70 -8.14
C LYS A 32 -9.38 0.83 -6.93
N VAL A 33 -10.21 1.30 -6.01
CA VAL A 33 -10.74 0.46 -4.94
C VAL A 33 -11.81 -0.45 -5.54
N VAL A 34 -11.60 -1.77 -5.45
CA VAL A 34 -12.51 -2.81 -5.96
C VAL A 34 -13.54 -3.16 -4.89
N THR A 35 -13.10 -3.24 -3.65
CA THR A 35 -13.95 -3.56 -2.50
C THR A 35 -13.43 -2.80 -1.30
N GLU A 36 -14.36 -2.34 -0.47
CA GLU A 36 -14.09 -1.65 0.78
C GLU A 36 -15.15 -2.06 1.80
N SER A 37 -14.72 -2.31 3.03
CA SER A 37 -15.58 -2.49 4.18
C SER A 37 -14.99 -1.70 5.34
N ASN A 38 -15.85 -1.02 6.08
CA ASN A 38 -15.46 -0.28 7.26
C ASN A 38 -16.59 -0.35 8.28
N ASN A 39 -16.40 -1.17 9.30
CA ASN A 39 -17.30 -1.34 10.41
C ASN A 39 -16.55 -0.98 11.70
N TYR A 40 -17.18 -0.20 12.56
CA TYR A 40 -16.57 0.22 13.81
C TYR A 40 -17.63 0.33 14.90
N ALA A 41 -17.23 -0.02 16.10
CA ALA A 41 -17.95 0.21 17.35
C ALA A 41 -17.06 1.06 18.28
N THR A 42 -17.49 1.27 19.52
CA THR A 42 -16.72 2.06 20.50
C THR A 42 -15.34 1.47 20.78
N ASP A 43 -15.22 0.14 20.78
CA ASP A 43 -14.04 -0.60 21.27
C ASP A 43 -13.53 -1.65 20.28
N GLU A 44 -14.18 -1.77 19.12
CA GLU A 44 -13.90 -2.77 18.10
C GLU A 44 -13.93 -2.10 16.73
N PHE A 45 -13.12 -2.60 15.81
CA PHE A 45 -13.21 -2.23 14.41
C PHE A 45 -12.97 -3.45 13.54
N ASP A 46 -13.52 -3.41 12.33
CA ASP A 46 -13.23 -4.32 11.22
C ASP A 46 -13.23 -3.49 9.95
N TRP A 47 -12.07 -3.37 9.31
CA TRP A 47 -11.97 -2.68 8.04
C TRP A 47 -11.13 -3.48 7.05
N SER A 48 -11.46 -3.33 5.78
CA SER A 48 -10.70 -3.92 4.68
C SER A 48 -10.86 -3.12 3.40
N TYR A 49 -9.85 -3.23 2.53
CA TYR A 49 -9.95 -2.77 1.16
C TYR A 49 -9.15 -3.65 0.22
N GLN A 50 -9.58 -3.68 -1.03
CA GLN A 50 -8.87 -4.33 -2.13
C GLN A 50 -8.72 -3.34 -3.29
N LEU A 51 -7.53 -3.28 -3.87
CA LEU A 51 -7.21 -2.45 -5.02
C LEU A 51 -7.23 -3.27 -6.31
N SER A 52 -7.37 -2.57 -7.44
CA SER A 52 -7.48 -3.16 -8.78
C SER A 52 -6.23 -3.91 -9.24
N ASP A 53 -5.08 -3.71 -8.60
CA ASP A 53 -3.82 -4.43 -8.84
C ASP A 53 -3.68 -5.70 -7.99
N GLY A 54 -4.72 -6.08 -7.23
CA GLY A 54 -4.74 -7.26 -6.38
C GLY A 54 -4.16 -7.04 -4.99
N ARG A 55 -3.75 -5.81 -4.62
CA ARG A 55 -3.39 -5.49 -3.24
C ARG A 55 -4.60 -5.56 -2.34
N GLU A 56 -4.42 -6.14 -1.17
CA GLU A 56 -5.47 -6.31 -0.17
C GLU A 56 -4.93 -5.90 1.19
N VAL A 57 -5.75 -5.21 1.98
CA VAL A 57 -5.47 -4.96 3.39
C VAL A 57 -6.74 -5.20 4.18
N ARG A 58 -6.62 -5.86 5.33
CA ARG A 58 -7.69 -5.94 6.33
C ARG A 58 -7.12 -5.89 7.74
N SER A 59 -7.90 -5.35 8.66
CA SER A 59 -7.55 -5.30 10.06
C SER A 59 -8.80 -5.26 10.90
N ASN A 60 -8.78 -5.96 12.03
CA ASN A 60 -9.81 -5.88 13.03
C ASN A 60 -9.19 -5.84 14.42
N ALA A 61 -9.94 -5.31 15.37
CA ALA A 61 -9.56 -5.24 16.76
C ALA A 61 -10.63 -5.83 17.67
N TYR A 62 -10.19 -6.48 18.74
CA TYR A 62 -11.06 -7.03 19.77
C TYR A 62 -10.37 -6.98 21.14
N LYS A 63 -11.15 -7.06 22.20
CA LYS A 63 -10.66 -7.06 23.58
C LYS A 63 -10.42 -8.48 24.09
N LYS A 64 -9.31 -8.67 24.78
CA LYS A 64 -8.92 -9.93 25.42
C LYS A 64 -8.77 -9.70 26.92
N LEU A 65 -9.43 -10.53 27.72
CA LEU A 65 -9.23 -10.53 29.18
C LEU A 65 -8.04 -11.44 29.52
N LEU A 66 -7.07 -10.89 30.23
CA LEU A 66 -5.90 -11.63 30.72
C LEU A 66 -6.21 -12.37 32.02
N ALA A 67 -5.36 -13.34 32.38
CA ALA A 67 -5.50 -14.12 33.60
C ALA A 67 -5.38 -13.28 34.89
N ASP A 68 -4.72 -12.13 34.82
CA ASP A 68 -4.59 -11.15 35.91
C ASP A 68 -5.78 -10.17 36.01
N GLY A 69 -6.79 -10.32 35.15
CA GLY A 69 -7.99 -9.50 35.11
C GLY A 69 -7.85 -8.20 34.30
N ARG A 70 -6.70 -7.93 33.68
CA ARG A 70 -6.54 -6.79 32.77
C ARG A 70 -7.21 -7.06 31.42
N GLU A 71 -7.86 -6.03 30.88
CA GLU A 71 -8.36 -6.04 29.51
C GLU A 71 -7.30 -5.42 28.60
N VAL A 72 -6.95 -6.13 27.52
CA VAL A 72 -5.98 -5.66 26.51
C VAL A 72 -6.63 -5.63 25.13
N LEU A 73 -6.24 -4.63 24.34
CA LEU A 73 -6.66 -4.54 22.96
C LEU A 73 -5.76 -5.43 22.11
N VAL A 74 -6.38 -6.30 21.33
CA VAL A 74 -5.72 -7.17 20.37
C VAL A 74 -6.09 -6.70 18.98
N ILE A 75 -5.10 -6.61 18.09
CA ILE A 75 -5.30 -6.24 16.69
C ILE A 75 -4.76 -7.36 15.83
N ASN A 76 -5.57 -7.86 14.90
CA ASN A 76 -5.09 -8.78 13.89
C ASN A 76 -5.38 -8.23 12.49
N GLY A 77 -4.57 -8.62 11.53
CA GLY A 77 -4.76 -8.16 10.16
C GLY A 77 -3.88 -8.87 9.16
N LEU A 78 -4.02 -8.45 7.92
CA LEU A 78 -3.06 -8.77 6.88
C LEU A 78 -2.95 -7.66 5.86
N TYR A 79 -1.84 -7.64 5.16
CA TYR A 79 -1.73 -6.99 3.87
C TYR A 79 -1.09 -7.94 2.87
N SER A 80 -1.51 -7.85 1.61
CA SER A 80 -0.92 -8.62 0.53
C SER A 80 -0.74 -7.82 -0.75
N TYR A 81 0.25 -8.20 -1.55
CA TYR A 81 0.52 -7.60 -2.86
C TYR A 81 1.18 -8.63 -3.78
N VAL A 82 1.03 -8.44 -5.08
CA VAL A 82 1.74 -9.22 -6.10
C VAL A 82 2.98 -8.44 -6.52
N ALA A 83 4.15 -9.03 -6.35
CA ALA A 83 5.42 -8.40 -6.74
C ALA A 83 5.62 -8.50 -8.26
N PRO A 84 6.57 -7.74 -8.86
CA PRO A 84 6.83 -7.78 -10.30
C PRO A 84 7.24 -9.15 -10.85
N ASN A 85 7.68 -10.06 -9.98
CA ASN A 85 7.99 -11.46 -10.31
C ASN A 85 6.73 -12.36 -10.40
N GLY A 86 5.54 -11.82 -10.19
CA GLY A 86 4.26 -12.55 -10.18
C GLY A 86 3.96 -13.28 -8.87
N VAL A 87 4.85 -13.21 -7.87
CA VAL A 87 4.68 -13.90 -6.59
C VAL A 87 3.85 -13.02 -5.64
N LYS A 88 2.85 -13.61 -4.99
CA LYS A 88 2.05 -12.93 -3.95
C LYS A 88 2.81 -12.96 -2.63
N TYR A 89 3.00 -11.78 -2.03
CA TYR A 89 3.52 -11.61 -0.68
C TYR A 89 2.35 -11.29 0.23
N THR A 90 2.20 -12.04 1.32
CA THR A 90 1.18 -11.79 2.34
C THR A 90 1.86 -11.70 3.69
N VAL A 91 1.59 -10.63 4.42
CA VAL A 91 1.98 -10.49 5.81
C VAL A 91 0.72 -10.48 6.64
N SER A 92 0.50 -11.54 7.41
CA SER A 92 -0.50 -11.55 8.47
C SER A 92 0.15 -11.17 9.77
N TYR A 93 -0.58 -10.52 10.67
CA TYR A 93 -0.05 -10.15 11.97
C TYR A 93 -1.09 -10.25 13.05
N TYR A 94 -0.58 -10.44 14.25
CA TYR A 94 -1.30 -10.39 15.51
C TYR A 94 -0.55 -9.48 16.47
N SER A 95 -1.23 -8.52 17.06
CA SER A 95 -0.67 -7.58 18.02
C SER A 95 -1.39 -7.76 19.35
N ASP A 96 -0.64 -7.98 20.42
CA ASP A 96 -1.17 -8.17 21.76
C ASP A 96 -0.33 -7.42 22.80
N GLU A 97 -0.55 -7.71 24.08
CA GLU A 97 0.18 -7.10 25.20
C GLU A 97 1.70 -7.34 25.16
N ASN A 98 2.16 -8.34 24.40
CA ASN A 98 3.56 -8.75 24.29
C ASN A 98 4.23 -8.22 23.00
N GLY A 99 3.50 -7.53 22.13
CA GLY A 99 4.04 -6.86 20.95
C GLY A 99 3.41 -7.30 19.63
N TYR A 100 4.17 -7.13 18.54
CA TYR A 100 3.74 -7.40 17.17
C TYR A 100 4.30 -8.74 16.68
N HIS A 101 3.42 -9.63 16.23
CA HIS A 101 3.73 -10.99 15.82
C HIS A 101 3.37 -11.21 14.34
N PRO A 102 4.27 -10.91 13.38
CA PRO A 102 4.00 -11.09 11.95
C PRO A 102 4.36 -12.48 11.41
N THR A 103 3.48 -13.02 10.58
CA THR A 103 3.71 -14.21 9.75
C THR A 103 3.79 -13.80 8.29
N VAL A 104 4.89 -14.13 7.63
CA VAL A 104 5.12 -13.80 6.21
C VAL A 104 4.95 -15.05 5.35
N ILE A 105 4.09 -14.96 4.35
CA ILE A 105 3.81 -15.99 3.35
C ILE A 105 4.22 -15.45 1.98
N VAL A 106 4.95 -16.25 1.21
CA VAL A 106 5.39 -15.94 -0.15
C VAL A 106 4.94 -17.05 -1.08
N GLY A 107 4.05 -16.69 -2.02
CA GLY A 107 3.27 -17.68 -2.75
C GLY A 107 2.42 -18.48 -1.75
N ASP A 108 2.72 -19.77 -1.65
CA ASP A 108 2.08 -20.71 -0.71
C ASP A 108 3.03 -21.14 0.42
N GLU A 109 4.25 -20.58 0.49
CA GLU A 109 5.27 -20.96 1.46
C GLU A 109 5.41 -19.94 2.59
N LEU A 110 5.57 -20.42 3.83
CA LEU A 110 5.93 -19.57 4.96
C LEU A 110 7.41 -19.21 4.88
N LEU A 111 7.74 -17.92 4.77
CA LEU A 111 9.14 -17.47 4.82
C LEU A 111 9.76 -17.68 6.20
N PHE A 112 8.93 -17.73 7.25
CA PHE A 112 9.34 -17.98 8.62
C PHE A 112 8.31 -18.91 9.27
N PRO A 113 8.49 -20.24 9.22
CA PRO A 113 7.54 -21.19 9.82
C PRO A 113 7.38 -20.99 11.35
N GLU A 114 8.34 -20.32 11.99
CA GLU A 114 8.37 -20.03 13.43
C GLU A 114 8.00 -18.57 13.79
N GLY A 115 7.41 -17.82 12.85
CA GLY A 115 7.17 -16.39 13.04
C GLY A 115 8.47 -15.55 13.03
N PRO A 116 8.39 -14.25 13.31
CA PRO A 116 9.54 -13.39 13.37
C PRO A 116 10.29 -13.75 14.64
N GLN A 117 11.46 -14.37 14.47
CA GLN A 117 12.39 -14.54 15.58
C GLN A 117 12.58 -13.17 16.23
N PHE A 118 12.29 -13.04 17.52
CA PHE A 118 12.45 -11.80 18.27
C PHE A 118 13.86 -11.26 17.99
N ILE A 119 13.98 -10.23 17.16
CA ILE A 119 15.29 -9.68 16.81
C ILE A 119 15.70 -8.85 18.01
N ASP A 120 16.69 -9.35 18.78
CA ASP A 120 17.25 -8.65 19.92
C ASP A 120 17.58 -7.20 19.49
N PRO A 121 17.09 -6.17 20.21
CA PRO A 121 17.35 -4.77 19.88
C PRO A 121 18.84 -4.42 19.72
N LYS A 122 19.74 -5.19 20.34
CA LYS A 122 21.20 -5.06 20.17
C LYS A 122 21.66 -5.48 18.77
N VAL A 123 20.98 -6.43 18.13
CA VAL A 123 21.24 -6.82 16.73
C VAL A 123 20.83 -5.70 15.79
N LEU A 124 19.71 -5.02 16.05
CA LEU A 124 19.31 -3.82 15.30
C LEU A 124 20.32 -2.68 15.48
N ALA A 125 20.81 -2.46 16.69
CA ALA A 125 21.85 -1.46 16.96
C ALA A 125 23.17 -1.77 16.21
N SER A 126 23.50 -3.05 15.96
CA SER A 126 24.70 -3.43 15.21
C SER A 126 24.61 -3.17 13.70
N LEU A 127 23.39 -3.05 13.14
CA LEU A 127 23.19 -2.86 11.70
C LEU A 127 23.36 -1.40 11.26
N ILE A 128 23.25 -0.45 12.19
CA ILE A 128 23.35 0.99 11.93
C ILE A 128 24.69 1.62 12.34
N GLY A 129 25.55 0.88 13.04
CA GLY A 129 26.87 1.36 13.47
C GLY A 129 26.82 2.29 14.68
#